data_AF-A0A077RR24-F1
#
_entry.id   AF-A0A077RR24-F1
#
_cell.length_a   1.000
_cell.length_b   1.000
_cell.length_c   1.000
_cell.angle_alpha   90.00
_cell.angle_beta   90.00
_cell.angle_gamma   90.00
#
_symmetry.space_group_name_H-M   'P 1'
#
loop_
_entity.id
_entity.type
_entity.pdbx_description
1 polymer ?
#
loop_
_entity_poly.entity_id
_entity_poly.type
_entity_poly.pdbx_seq_one_letter_code
_entity_poly.pdbx_strand_id
1 'polypeptide(L)'
;MKGKMQKCQLEAGIDIVVSTPRRLINMVRTTQVSLEAIKYLVICELGLMLDMGFEKTLRKIVDDMHIPPKSARHTLLSSGTFQPAVQKLAWDFLSDYLFITDGRLEFSIGLTKQKIELASEEEKRGLLLNLLQKQSVSSAGMSQLRTVVFVETKGKADSLKNWLCNEGFPATVIFADSSQQERESASLPFQISGISILIAANAASPGLDVANVDHLINYDLPKSVEEYVERIRTFARVGSATSFFTESNRSIAKGLLELMIEANLEVPDWLLDYANPDYTRSVELDSEDEENDKDRYDLARSLASRKIDNIYDLACVWAELNCRRTKQSFDDSRIKTMSKDCCIAFTQQEEYKFLKFYFVKVTQHCYSPESYEKTYWHYNFIAKIKSKSGIWTEGIYFAERKLECDVETFCCSFLEPSDDGECYGCQHGEAKVRHPTRGDYERGTPDHVWLSDGDCEISDDDMVDF
;
A
#
# COMPACT_ATOMS: atom_id res chain seq x y z
N MET A 1 -4.81 -16.87 -44.54
CA MET A 1 -4.31 -15.69 -45.27
C MET A 1 -3.33 -14.83 -44.46
N LYS A 2 -3.64 -14.41 -43.22
CA LYS A 2 -2.74 -13.55 -42.40
C LYS A 2 -1.30 -14.04 -42.24
N GLY A 3 -1.07 -15.35 -42.05
CA GLY A 3 0.28 -15.91 -41.90
C GLY A 3 1.17 -15.85 -43.15
N LYS A 4 0.60 -15.85 -44.36
CA LYS A 4 1.36 -15.72 -45.62
C LYS A 4 1.82 -14.27 -45.84
N MET A 5 0.96 -13.29 -45.57
CA MET A 5 1.32 -11.87 -45.68
C MET A 5 2.43 -11.48 -44.70
N GLN A 6 2.39 -11.98 -43.46
CA GLN A 6 3.43 -11.68 -42.48
C GLN A 6 4.80 -12.23 -42.91
N LYS A 7 4.85 -13.42 -43.52
CA LYS A 7 6.09 -14.02 -43.98
C LYS A 7 6.72 -13.23 -45.14
N CYS A 8 5.90 -12.79 -46.11
CA CYS A 8 6.38 -11.94 -47.20
C CYS A 8 6.90 -10.58 -46.72
N GLN A 9 6.32 -10.01 -45.66
CA GLN A 9 6.83 -8.78 -45.04
C GLN A 9 8.17 -8.97 -44.34
N LEU A 10 8.38 -10.13 -43.71
CA LEU A 10 9.66 -10.48 -43.07
C LEU A 10 10.76 -10.72 -44.12
N GLU A 11 10.42 -11.36 -45.22
CA GLU A 11 11.34 -11.63 -46.34
C GLU A 11 11.78 -10.35 -47.07
N ALA A 12 11.02 -9.25 -46.97
CA ALA A 12 11.38 -7.95 -47.54
C ALA A 12 12.45 -7.19 -46.73
N GLY A 13 12.85 -7.70 -45.55
CA GLY A 13 13.71 -7.02 -44.60
C GLY A 13 12.91 -6.11 -43.66
N ILE A 14 13.25 -6.14 -42.37
CA ILE A 14 12.55 -5.38 -41.33
C ILE A 14 13.57 -4.79 -40.36
N ASP A 15 13.50 -3.47 -40.15
CA ASP A 15 14.32 -2.77 -39.17
C ASP A 15 13.67 -2.69 -37.77
N ILE A 16 12.33 -2.70 -37.71
CA ILE A 16 11.56 -2.58 -36.46
C ILE A 16 10.50 -3.68 -36.38
N VAL A 17 10.53 -4.48 -35.31
CA VAL A 17 9.55 -5.54 -35.06
C VAL A 17 8.77 -5.22 -33.78
N VAL A 18 7.44 -5.17 -33.91
CA VAL A 18 6.51 -5.11 -32.77
C VAL A 18 5.81 -6.46 -32.65
N SER A 19 5.90 -7.10 -31.49
CA SER A 19 5.37 -8.46 -31.30
C SER A 19 5.05 -8.75 -29.84
N THR A 20 4.14 -9.69 -29.61
CA THR A 20 3.91 -10.26 -28.28
C THR A 20 4.96 -11.34 -27.98
N PRO A 21 5.34 -11.57 -26.70
CA PRO A 21 6.46 -12.43 -26.34
C PRO A 21 6.40 -13.83 -26.95
N ARG A 22 5.24 -14.51 -26.84
CA ARG A 22 5.06 -15.86 -27.39
C ARG A 22 5.20 -15.89 -28.90
N ARG A 23 4.72 -14.86 -29.61
CA ARG A 23 4.83 -14.80 -31.07
C ARG A 23 6.25 -14.52 -31.51
N LEU A 24 6.98 -13.66 -30.79
CA LEU A 24 8.39 -13.39 -31.04
C LEU A 24 9.24 -14.66 -30.89
N ILE A 25 9.07 -15.42 -29.78
CA ILE A 25 9.79 -16.70 -29.58
C ILE A 25 9.52 -17.66 -30.73
N ASN A 26 8.28 -17.75 -31.20
CA ASN A 26 7.95 -18.62 -32.32
C ASN A 26 8.64 -18.17 -33.62
N MET A 27 8.73 -16.86 -33.87
CA MET A 27 9.41 -16.31 -35.05
C MET A 27 10.91 -16.58 -35.02
N VAL A 28 11.55 -16.45 -33.86
CA VAL A 28 12.99 -16.77 -33.71
C VAL A 28 13.23 -18.28 -33.85
N ARG A 29 12.41 -19.12 -33.21
CA ARG A 29 12.54 -20.58 -33.29
C ARG A 29 12.34 -21.15 -34.69
N THR A 30 11.47 -20.53 -35.47
CA THR A 30 11.24 -20.90 -36.88
C THR A 30 12.21 -20.19 -37.83
N THR A 31 13.27 -19.58 -37.27
CA THR A 31 14.35 -18.87 -37.97
C THR A 31 13.83 -17.81 -38.96
N GLN A 32 12.68 -17.19 -38.64
CA GLN A 32 12.11 -16.12 -39.46
C GLN A 32 12.74 -14.77 -39.15
N VAL A 33 13.28 -14.61 -37.93
CA VAL A 33 13.92 -13.38 -37.44
C VAL A 33 15.12 -13.76 -36.57
N SER A 34 16.25 -13.07 -36.76
CA SER A 34 17.37 -13.07 -35.82
C SER A 34 17.32 -11.82 -34.96
N LEU A 35 17.66 -11.96 -33.68
CA LEU A 35 17.71 -10.85 -32.71
C LEU A 35 19.15 -10.42 -32.37
N GLU A 36 20.14 -11.01 -33.04
CA GLU A 36 21.57 -10.82 -32.74
C GLU A 36 22.08 -9.39 -33.00
N ALA A 37 21.43 -8.66 -33.91
CA ALA A 37 21.83 -7.30 -34.29
C ALA A 37 20.96 -6.20 -33.63
N ILE A 38 20.21 -6.54 -32.58
CA ILE A 38 19.33 -5.56 -31.91
C ILE A 38 20.15 -4.52 -31.16
N LYS A 39 19.94 -3.25 -31.52
CA LYS A 39 20.48 -2.09 -30.80
C LYS A 39 19.50 -1.51 -29.78
N TYR A 40 18.20 -1.69 -30.01
CA TYR A 40 17.13 -1.12 -29.18
C TYR A 40 16.12 -2.20 -28.80
N LEU A 41 15.97 -2.44 -27.50
CA LEU A 41 14.95 -3.33 -26.94
C LEU A 41 13.94 -2.48 -26.18
N VAL A 42 12.66 -2.58 -26.55
CA VAL A 42 11.57 -1.86 -25.87
C VAL A 42 10.61 -2.88 -25.27
N ILE A 43 10.40 -2.80 -23.95
CA ILE A 43 9.43 -3.61 -23.21
C ILE A 43 8.37 -2.67 -22.68
N CYS A 44 7.15 -2.77 -23.22
CA CYS A 44 6.02 -1.94 -22.82
C CYS A 44 5.10 -2.69 -21.85
N GLU A 45 4.55 -1.97 -20.87
CA GLU A 45 3.59 -2.50 -19.89
C GLU A 45 4.11 -3.72 -19.12
N LEU A 46 5.36 -3.66 -18.64
CA LEU A 46 6.00 -4.80 -17.98
C LEU A 46 5.16 -5.35 -16.81
N GLY A 47 4.59 -4.48 -15.97
CA GLY A 47 3.70 -4.90 -14.88
C GLY A 47 2.59 -5.83 -15.35
N LEU A 48 1.83 -5.41 -16.38
CA LEU A 48 0.76 -6.23 -16.97
C LEU A 48 1.29 -7.55 -17.54
N MET A 49 2.47 -7.54 -18.15
CA MET A 49 3.07 -8.78 -18.66
C MET A 49 3.41 -9.77 -17.54
N LEU A 50 3.78 -9.29 -16.35
CA LEU A 50 4.01 -10.14 -15.18
C LEU A 50 2.73 -10.71 -14.62
N ASP A 51 1.67 -9.91 -14.57
CA ASP A 51 0.34 -10.36 -14.15
C ASP A 51 -0.18 -11.49 -15.07
N MET A 52 0.15 -11.42 -16.36
CA MET A 52 -0.14 -12.49 -17.34
C MET A 52 0.81 -13.71 -17.25
N GLY A 53 1.77 -13.72 -16.32
CA GLY A 53 2.72 -14.80 -16.13
C GLY A 53 3.82 -14.89 -17.20
N PHE A 54 4.12 -13.79 -17.91
CA PHE A 54 5.13 -13.79 -18.98
C PHE A 54 6.57 -13.69 -18.49
N GLU A 55 6.85 -13.61 -17.19
CA GLU A 55 8.22 -13.47 -16.67
C GLU A 55 9.19 -14.49 -17.30
N LYS A 56 8.87 -15.79 -17.23
CA LYS A 56 9.71 -16.85 -17.80
C LYS A 56 9.89 -16.71 -19.32
N THR A 57 8.86 -16.17 -19.99
CA THR A 57 8.88 -15.95 -21.44
C THR A 57 9.79 -14.78 -21.80
N LEU A 58 9.77 -13.71 -20.99
CA LEU A 58 10.63 -12.55 -21.15
C LEU A 58 12.09 -12.89 -20.90
N ARG A 59 12.39 -13.57 -19.78
CA ARG A 59 13.75 -14.06 -19.48
C ARG A 59 14.30 -14.90 -20.62
N LYS A 60 13.49 -15.83 -21.13
CA LYS A 60 13.85 -16.63 -22.31
C LYS A 60 14.19 -15.79 -23.55
N ILE A 61 13.45 -14.71 -23.82
CA ILE A 61 13.75 -13.82 -24.95
C ILE A 61 15.09 -13.11 -24.72
N VAL A 62 15.29 -12.56 -23.53
CA VAL A 62 16.47 -11.74 -23.20
C VAL A 62 17.74 -12.57 -23.05
N ASP A 63 17.63 -13.74 -22.42
CA ASP A 63 18.75 -14.57 -22.00
C ASP A 63 19.07 -15.67 -23.02
N ASP A 64 18.05 -16.30 -23.64
CA ASP A 64 18.25 -17.50 -24.49
C ASP A 64 18.23 -17.21 -26.00
N MET A 65 17.82 -16.02 -26.45
CA MET A 65 17.61 -15.74 -27.89
C MET A 65 18.70 -14.89 -28.54
N HIS A 66 19.93 -14.96 -28.01
CA HIS A 66 21.12 -14.30 -28.56
C HIS A 66 20.94 -12.78 -28.73
N ILE A 67 20.12 -12.15 -27.90
CA ILE A 67 20.04 -10.69 -27.87
C ILE A 67 21.38 -10.16 -27.31
N PRO A 68 21.98 -9.11 -27.91
CA PRO A 68 23.20 -8.50 -27.39
C PRO A 68 23.08 -8.17 -25.90
N PRO A 69 24.15 -8.30 -25.09
CA PRO A 69 24.08 -8.04 -23.65
C PRO A 69 23.65 -6.60 -23.37
N LYS A 70 23.14 -6.34 -22.16
CA LYS A 70 22.63 -5.03 -21.76
C LYS A 70 23.65 -3.87 -21.85
N SER A 71 24.94 -4.16 -21.89
CA SER A 71 26.01 -3.18 -22.15
C SER A 71 26.16 -2.78 -23.63
N ALA A 72 25.66 -3.60 -24.55
CA ALA A 72 25.79 -3.44 -26.00
C ALA A 72 24.46 -3.04 -26.70
N ARG A 73 23.36 -2.94 -25.94
CA ARG A 73 22.04 -2.52 -26.42
C ARG A 73 21.45 -1.44 -25.52
N HIS A 74 20.63 -0.57 -26.09
CA HIS A 74 19.79 0.34 -25.32
C HIS A 74 18.46 -0.35 -25.03
N THR A 75 18.07 -0.40 -23.75
CA THR A 75 16.82 -1.01 -23.32
C THR A 75 15.91 0.05 -22.71
N LEU A 76 14.67 0.14 -23.20
CA LEU A 76 13.63 1.00 -22.65
C LEU A 76 12.54 0.09 -22.04
N LEU A 77 12.12 0.42 -20.82
CA LEU A 77 11.10 -0.31 -20.09
C LEU A 77 10.03 0.68 -19.64
N SER A 78 8.78 0.43 -20.00
CA SER A 78 7.63 1.14 -19.44
C SER A 78 6.77 0.21 -18.60
N SER A 79 6.23 0.74 -17.50
CA SER A 79 5.31 0.03 -16.63
C SER A 79 4.42 1.03 -15.92
N GLY A 80 3.12 0.74 -15.82
CA GLY A 80 2.19 1.53 -15.01
C GLY A 80 2.35 1.32 -13.49
N THR A 81 3.08 0.28 -13.08
CA THR A 81 3.40 -0.04 -11.67
C THR A 81 4.89 -0.30 -11.50
N PHE A 82 5.41 -0.08 -10.29
CA PHE A 82 6.80 -0.36 -9.94
C PHE A 82 6.93 -1.25 -8.69
N GLN A 83 6.15 -2.33 -8.66
CA GLN A 83 6.17 -3.34 -7.59
C GLN A 83 7.49 -4.13 -7.57
N PRO A 84 7.86 -4.80 -6.45
CA PRO A 84 9.15 -5.50 -6.31
C PRO A 84 9.49 -6.47 -7.46
N ALA A 85 8.49 -7.16 -8.02
CA ALA A 85 8.69 -8.05 -9.18
C ALA A 85 9.11 -7.28 -10.46
N VAL A 86 8.52 -6.12 -10.70
CA VAL A 86 8.89 -5.21 -11.80
C VAL A 86 10.28 -4.65 -11.57
N GLN A 87 10.58 -4.22 -10.34
CA GLN A 87 11.90 -3.69 -9.96
C GLN A 87 13.02 -4.72 -10.21
N LYS A 88 12.78 -5.98 -9.82
CA LYS A 88 13.72 -7.07 -10.04
C LYS A 88 14.03 -7.29 -11.52
N LEU A 89 13.02 -7.28 -12.39
CA LEU A 89 13.25 -7.44 -13.82
C LEU A 89 13.86 -6.20 -14.48
N ALA A 90 13.53 -5.00 -14.01
CA ALA A 90 14.20 -3.78 -14.43
C ALA A 90 15.70 -3.86 -14.11
N TRP A 91 16.06 -4.31 -12.91
CA TRP A 91 17.46 -4.54 -12.50
C TRP A 91 18.17 -5.56 -13.40
N ASP A 92 17.49 -6.67 -13.71
CA ASP A 92 18.06 -7.73 -14.54
C ASP A 92 18.30 -7.25 -15.99
N PHE A 93 17.31 -6.60 -16.59
CA PHE A 93 17.30 -6.29 -18.03
C PHE A 93 17.97 -4.95 -18.39
N LEU A 94 18.03 -3.99 -17.46
CA LEU A 94 18.62 -2.67 -17.68
C LEU A 94 20.05 -2.58 -17.12
N SER A 95 20.80 -1.62 -17.64
CA SER A 95 22.16 -1.28 -17.20
C SER A 95 22.24 0.22 -16.99
N ASP A 96 22.69 0.66 -15.82
CA ASP A 96 22.87 2.08 -15.44
C ASP A 96 21.76 3.00 -15.98
N TYR A 97 20.53 2.71 -15.57
CA TYR A 97 19.33 3.26 -16.21
C TYR A 97 18.88 4.56 -15.55
N LEU A 98 18.34 5.46 -16.36
CA LEU A 98 17.60 6.63 -15.87
C LEU A 98 16.18 6.21 -15.52
N PHE A 99 15.82 6.39 -14.24
CA PHE A 99 14.45 6.20 -13.79
C PHE A 99 13.66 7.49 -13.98
N ILE A 100 12.70 7.45 -14.90
CA ILE A 100 11.81 8.59 -15.17
C ILE A 100 10.44 8.25 -14.62
N THR A 101 10.02 9.02 -13.61
CA THR A 101 8.67 8.99 -13.07
C THR A 101 8.05 10.38 -13.23
N ASP A 102 6.75 10.42 -13.46
CA ASP A 102 5.97 11.66 -13.40
C ASP A 102 5.71 12.11 -11.94
N GLY A 103 6.27 11.40 -10.95
CA GLY A 103 6.05 11.62 -9.53
C GLY A 103 4.67 11.16 -9.06
N ARG A 104 3.88 10.51 -9.92
CA ARG A 104 2.49 10.08 -9.64
C ARG A 104 2.32 8.57 -9.60
N LEU A 105 3.43 7.81 -9.62
CA LEU A 105 3.44 6.34 -9.66
C LEU A 105 2.57 5.69 -8.57
N GLU A 106 2.25 6.40 -7.49
CA GLU A 106 1.45 5.91 -6.37
C GLU A 106 0.12 6.67 -6.17
N PHE A 107 -0.15 7.78 -6.89
CA PHE A 107 -1.20 8.74 -6.50
C PHE A 107 -2.37 8.94 -7.48
N SER A 108 -2.46 8.21 -8.60
CA SER A 108 -3.62 8.34 -9.53
C SER A 108 -4.97 8.10 -8.83
N ILE A 109 -4.95 7.29 -7.77
CA ILE A 109 -6.08 6.99 -6.88
C ILE A 109 -6.45 8.24 -6.07
N GLY A 110 -5.48 8.95 -5.49
CA GLY A 110 -5.72 10.15 -4.68
C GLY A 110 -6.22 11.39 -5.46
N LEU A 111 -6.04 11.43 -6.78
CA LEU A 111 -6.55 12.52 -7.63
C LEU A 111 -8.06 12.41 -7.90
N THR A 112 -8.60 11.20 -7.89
CA THR A 112 -10.02 10.93 -8.12
C THR A 112 -10.75 10.90 -6.79
N LYS A 113 -11.80 11.71 -6.62
CA LYS A 113 -12.66 11.63 -5.42
C LYS A 113 -13.37 10.28 -5.39
N GLN A 114 -12.98 9.42 -4.46
CA GLN A 114 -13.53 8.09 -4.32
C GLN A 114 -14.51 8.02 -3.16
N LYS A 115 -15.66 7.39 -3.40
CA LYS A 115 -16.67 7.11 -2.40
C LYS A 115 -17.04 5.64 -2.44
N ILE A 116 -17.08 5.00 -1.28
CA ILE A 116 -17.55 3.63 -1.14
C ILE A 116 -18.83 3.66 -0.31
N GLU A 117 -19.88 3.08 -0.85
CA GLU A 117 -21.20 3.01 -0.20
C GLU A 117 -21.54 1.55 0.09
N LEU A 118 -21.88 1.25 1.35
CA LEU A 118 -22.44 -0.04 1.75
C LEU A 118 -23.88 -0.12 1.23
N ALA A 119 -24.20 -1.19 0.51
CA ALA A 119 -25.52 -1.40 -0.07
C ALA A 119 -25.86 -2.89 -0.13
N SER A 120 -27.13 -3.24 -0.02
CA SER A 120 -27.62 -4.57 -0.41
C SER A 120 -27.74 -4.70 -1.93
N GLU A 121 -27.84 -5.91 -2.47
CA GLU A 121 -28.01 -6.12 -3.92
C GLU A 121 -29.31 -5.48 -4.46
N GLU A 122 -30.36 -5.42 -3.63
CA GLU A 122 -31.64 -4.80 -3.96
C GLU A 122 -31.55 -3.27 -4.01
N GLU A 123 -30.74 -2.67 -3.13
CA GLU A 123 -30.60 -1.22 -2.99
C GLU A 123 -29.75 -0.60 -4.11
N LYS A 124 -28.80 -1.37 -4.68
CA LYS A 124 -27.87 -0.89 -5.72
C LYS A 124 -28.55 -0.18 -6.89
N ARG A 125 -29.72 -0.69 -7.35
CA ARG A 125 -30.48 -0.05 -8.45
C ARG A 125 -30.97 1.34 -8.06
N GLY A 126 -31.55 1.48 -6.86
CA GLY A 126 -32.03 2.76 -6.36
C GLY A 126 -30.89 3.76 -6.15
N LEU A 127 -29.76 3.30 -5.60
CA LEU A 127 -28.56 4.13 -5.44
C LEU A 127 -28.01 4.59 -6.78
N LEU A 128 -27.90 3.70 -7.77
CA LEU A 128 -27.47 4.05 -9.12
C LEU A 128 -28.37 5.14 -9.73
N LEU A 129 -29.69 4.98 -9.66
CA LEU A 129 -30.64 5.96 -10.18
C LEU A 129 -30.49 7.32 -9.49
N ASN A 130 -30.35 7.32 -8.16
CA ASN A 130 -30.14 8.53 -7.39
C ASN A 130 -28.85 9.27 -7.78
N LEU A 131 -27.76 8.53 -8.05
CA LEU A 131 -26.51 9.11 -8.53
C LEU A 131 -26.69 9.73 -9.92
N LEU A 132 -27.31 9.01 -10.86
CA LEU A 132 -27.56 9.47 -12.22
C LEU A 132 -28.49 10.70 -12.26
N GLN A 133 -29.51 10.74 -11.41
CA GLN A 133 -30.42 11.90 -11.28
C GLN A 133 -29.72 13.12 -10.69
N LYS A 134 -28.88 12.96 -9.66
CA LYS A 134 -28.09 14.08 -9.10
C LYS A 134 -27.16 14.68 -10.15
N GLN A 135 -26.58 13.84 -11.00
CA GLN A 135 -25.73 14.27 -12.11
C GLN A 135 -26.50 15.02 -13.19
N SER A 136 -27.70 14.55 -13.55
CA SER A 136 -28.53 15.22 -14.57
C SER A 136 -29.00 16.60 -14.12
N VAL A 137 -29.37 16.75 -12.85
CA VAL A 137 -29.79 18.04 -12.25
C VAL A 137 -28.62 19.02 -12.15
N SER A 138 -27.43 18.56 -11.78
CA SER A 138 -26.23 19.41 -11.65
C SER A 138 -25.72 19.93 -13.00
N SER A 139 -26.16 19.30 -14.10
CA SER A 139 -25.74 19.63 -15.47
C SER A 139 -26.73 20.51 -16.22
N ALA A 140 -27.71 21.12 -15.54
CA ALA A 140 -28.83 21.89 -16.12
C ALA A 140 -28.45 23.17 -16.94
N GLY A 141 -27.19 23.29 -17.38
CA GLY A 141 -26.71 24.28 -18.34
C GLY A 141 -25.41 23.90 -19.08
N MET A 142 -24.91 22.67 -18.94
CA MET A 142 -23.65 22.18 -19.51
C MET A 142 -23.79 20.76 -20.07
N SER A 143 -22.82 20.32 -20.87
CA SER A 143 -22.74 18.98 -21.49
C SER A 143 -23.11 17.86 -20.51
N GLN A 144 -23.90 16.86 -20.94
CA GLN A 144 -24.28 15.71 -20.11
C GLN A 144 -23.03 14.98 -19.58
N LEU A 145 -22.99 14.77 -18.27
CA LEU A 145 -21.90 14.02 -17.63
C LEU A 145 -21.85 12.58 -18.13
N ARG A 146 -20.67 12.13 -18.51
CA ARG A 146 -20.41 10.79 -19.03
C ARG A 146 -20.09 9.84 -17.89
N THR A 147 -20.86 8.76 -17.79
CA THR A 147 -20.76 7.80 -16.70
C THR A 147 -20.45 6.41 -17.24
N VAL A 148 -19.43 5.77 -16.66
CA VAL A 148 -19.09 4.36 -16.93
C VAL A 148 -19.49 3.53 -15.72
N VAL A 149 -20.25 2.45 -15.96
CA VAL A 149 -20.78 1.56 -14.92
C VAL A 149 -20.18 0.16 -15.09
N PHE A 150 -19.40 -0.30 -14.12
CA PHE A 150 -18.83 -1.65 -14.11
C PHE A 150 -19.74 -2.66 -13.42
N VAL A 151 -19.98 -3.79 -14.09
CA VAL A 151 -20.76 -4.92 -13.59
C VAL A 151 -20.00 -6.23 -13.76
N GLU A 152 -20.25 -7.21 -12.90
CA GLU A 152 -19.49 -8.47 -12.92
C GLU A 152 -19.86 -9.34 -14.13
N THR A 153 -21.15 -9.52 -14.41
CA THR A 153 -21.63 -10.50 -15.38
C THR A 153 -22.34 -9.87 -16.57
N LYS A 154 -22.26 -10.52 -17.73
CA LYS A 154 -22.95 -10.10 -18.96
C LYS A 154 -24.47 -10.03 -18.78
N GLY A 155 -25.05 -11.02 -18.10
CA GLY A 155 -26.49 -11.08 -17.83
C GLY A 155 -26.96 -9.90 -16.96
N LYS A 156 -26.19 -9.53 -15.94
CA LYS A 156 -26.46 -8.32 -15.14
C LYS A 156 -26.36 -7.06 -16.01
N ALA A 157 -25.38 -6.97 -16.90
CA ALA A 157 -25.20 -5.81 -17.79
C ALA A 157 -26.41 -5.56 -18.69
N ASP A 158 -26.90 -6.60 -19.37
CA ASP A 158 -28.07 -6.48 -20.24
C ASP A 158 -29.34 -6.17 -19.46
N SER A 159 -29.52 -6.81 -18.29
CA SER A 159 -30.64 -6.52 -17.40
C SER A 159 -30.62 -5.06 -16.92
N LEU A 160 -29.46 -4.57 -16.50
CA LEU A 160 -29.27 -3.21 -16.01
C LEU A 160 -29.49 -2.18 -17.13
N LYS A 161 -28.99 -2.45 -18.34
CA LYS A 161 -29.23 -1.61 -19.53
C LYS A 161 -30.73 -1.46 -19.81
N ASN A 162 -31.46 -2.58 -19.90
CA ASN A 162 -32.89 -2.55 -20.20
C ASN A 162 -33.68 -1.82 -19.12
N TRP A 163 -33.31 -2.02 -17.86
CA TRP A 163 -33.92 -1.31 -16.74
C TRP A 163 -33.65 0.21 -16.80
N LEU A 164 -32.39 0.64 -16.99
CA LEU A 164 -32.05 2.07 -17.13
C LEU A 164 -32.77 2.74 -18.30
N CYS A 165 -32.87 2.07 -19.45
CA CYS A 165 -33.62 2.57 -20.60
C CYS A 165 -35.11 2.78 -20.28
N ASN A 166 -35.73 1.89 -19.49
CA ASN A 166 -37.12 2.04 -19.06
C ASN A 166 -37.30 3.21 -18.09
N GLU A 167 -36.30 3.48 -17.24
CA GLU A 167 -36.26 4.64 -16.34
C GLU A 167 -35.90 5.96 -17.06
N GLY A 168 -35.73 5.93 -18.39
CA GLY A 168 -35.44 7.12 -19.20
C GLY A 168 -33.97 7.51 -19.28
N PHE A 169 -33.06 6.61 -18.92
CA PHE A 169 -31.60 6.79 -19.02
C PHE A 169 -31.03 5.87 -20.11
N PRO A 170 -30.83 6.37 -21.34
CA PRO A 170 -30.23 5.57 -22.40
C PRO A 170 -28.84 5.08 -22.00
N ALA A 171 -28.60 3.78 -22.17
CA ALA A 171 -27.33 3.15 -21.87
C ALA A 171 -26.89 2.20 -22.99
N THR A 172 -25.58 2.09 -23.19
CA THR A 172 -24.96 1.09 -24.08
C THR A 172 -24.11 0.11 -23.27
N VAL A 173 -23.87 -1.09 -23.78
CA VAL A 173 -23.11 -2.14 -23.08
C VAL A 173 -21.89 -2.54 -23.91
N ILE A 174 -20.76 -2.73 -23.25
CA ILE A 174 -19.53 -3.31 -23.82
C ILE A 174 -19.12 -4.54 -23.01
N PHE A 175 -18.74 -5.60 -23.73
CA PHE A 175 -18.22 -6.83 -23.15
C PHE A 175 -16.72 -6.96 -23.44
N ALA A 176 -15.97 -7.59 -22.53
CA ALA A 176 -14.52 -7.76 -22.74
C ALA A 176 -14.16 -8.62 -23.96
N ASP A 177 -15.00 -9.58 -24.34
CA ASP A 177 -14.80 -10.42 -25.53
C ASP A 177 -15.36 -9.81 -26.82
N SER A 178 -15.90 -8.59 -26.76
CA SER A 178 -16.29 -7.86 -27.96
C SER A 178 -15.07 -7.60 -28.84
N SER A 179 -15.25 -7.83 -30.14
CA SER A 179 -14.28 -7.48 -31.18
C SER A 179 -14.00 -5.98 -31.18
N GLN A 180 -12.83 -5.58 -31.68
CA GLN A 180 -12.45 -4.17 -31.77
C GLN A 180 -13.51 -3.31 -32.48
N GLN A 181 -14.11 -3.84 -33.55
CA GLN A 181 -15.16 -3.17 -34.31
C GLN A 181 -16.46 -2.99 -33.49
N GLU A 182 -16.82 -3.98 -32.67
CA GLU A 182 -17.97 -3.89 -31.75
C GLU A 182 -17.71 -2.86 -30.65
N ARG A 183 -16.47 -2.80 -30.12
CA ARG A 183 -16.08 -1.79 -29.13
C ARG A 183 -16.15 -0.37 -29.68
N GLU A 184 -15.64 -0.15 -30.89
CA GLU A 184 -15.74 1.14 -31.59
C GLU A 184 -17.21 1.51 -31.88
N SER A 185 -17.99 0.55 -32.37
CA SER A 185 -19.43 0.77 -32.66
C SER A 185 -20.24 1.10 -31.40
N ALA A 186 -19.92 0.49 -30.25
CA ALA A 186 -20.61 0.72 -28.98
C ALA A 186 -20.14 2.00 -28.26
N SER A 187 -18.88 2.39 -28.44
CA SER A 187 -18.31 3.62 -27.84
C SER A 187 -18.62 4.89 -28.66
N LEU A 188 -18.84 4.78 -29.97
CA LEU A 188 -19.20 5.90 -30.85
C LEU A 188 -20.41 6.72 -30.34
N PRO A 189 -21.57 6.10 -30.00
CA PRO A 189 -22.71 6.82 -29.43
C PRO A 189 -22.38 7.54 -28.11
N PHE A 190 -21.47 6.97 -27.33
CA PHE A 190 -21.02 7.53 -26.06
C PHE A 190 -20.08 8.74 -26.27
N GLN A 191 -19.21 8.69 -27.28
CA GLN A 191 -18.28 9.77 -27.62
C GLN A 191 -18.97 10.97 -28.27
N ILE A 192 -19.95 10.73 -29.15
CA ILE A 192 -20.64 11.76 -29.95
C ILE A 192 -21.83 12.39 -29.19
N SER A 193 -21.96 12.15 -27.87
CA SER A 193 -23.01 12.69 -26.97
C SER A 193 -24.44 12.20 -27.21
N GLY A 194 -24.61 11.07 -27.91
CA GLY A 194 -25.92 10.43 -28.08
C GLY A 194 -26.38 9.61 -26.86
N ILE A 195 -25.44 9.08 -26.08
CA ILE A 195 -25.68 8.26 -24.89
C ILE A 195 -24.67 8.66 -23.81
N SER A 196 -25.12 8.93 -22.59
CA SER A 196 -24.25 9.38 -21.48
C SER A 196 -23.80 8.26 -20.54
N ILE A 197 -24.35 7.05 -20.69
CA ILE A 197 -24.06 5.90 -19.81
C ILE A 197 -23.51 4.73 -20.61
N LEU A 198 -22.35 4.23 -20.21
CA LEU A 198 -21.71 3.04 -20.75
C LEU A 198 -21.57 1.98 -19.66
N ILE A 199 -22.17 0.81 -19.85
CA ILE A 199 -22.06 -0.33 -18.94
C ILE A 199 -20.96 -1.27 -19.47
N ALA A 200 -19.99 -1.59 -18.64
CA ALA A 200 -18.87 -2.46 -18.97
C ALA A 200 -18.94 -3.73 -18.11
N ALA A 201 -18.93 -4.91 -18.74
CA ALA A 201 -19.01 -6.19 -18.05
C ALA A 201 -17.72 -7.01 -18.18
N ASN A 202 -17.38 -7.72 -17.09
CA ASN A 202 -16.39 -8.80 -17.04
C ASN A 202 -14.97 -8.36 -17.48
N ALA A 203 -14.20 -7.70 -16.59
CA ALA A 203 -12.80 -7.29 -16.79
C ALA A 203 -12.50 -6.56 -18.12
N ALA A 204 -13.41 -5.69 -18.57
CA ALA A 204 -13.20 -4.82 -19.73
C ALA A 204 -12.23 -3.65 -19.43
N SER A 205 -11.19 -3.89 -18.63
CA SER A 205 -10.31 -2.86 -18.05
C SER A 205 -9.12 -2.48 -18.96
N PRO A 206 -8.50 -3.39 -19.74
CA PRO A 206 -7.40 -3.00 -20.62
C PRO A 206 -7.89 -2.65 -22.03
N GLY A 207 -7.75 -1.38 -22.42
CA GLY A 207 -7.92 -0.93 -23.81
C GLY A 207 -9.31 -0.42 -24.20
N LEU A 208 -10.18 -0.10 -23.23
CA LEU A 208 -11.38 0.68 -23.49
C LEU A 208 -11.01 2.17 -23.60
N ASP A 209 -10.71 2.63 -24.82
CA ASP A 209 -10.35 4.03 -25.10
C ASP A 209 -11.59 4.93 -25.15
N VAL A 210 -12.11 5.24 -23.96
CA VAL A 210 -13.28 6.11 -23.80
C VAL A 210 -12.82 7.41 -23.15
N ALA A 211 -12.67 8.44 -23.98
CA ALA A 211 -12.24 9.76 -23.53
C ALA A 211 -13.35 10.55 -22.81
N ASN A 212 -12.93 11.38 -21.85
CA ASN A 212 -13.76 12.32 -21.09
C ASN A 212 -14.89 11.65 -20.28
N VAL A 213 -14.54 10.65 -19.47
CA VAL A 213 -15.47 10.10 -18.47
C VAL A 213 -15.46 11.03 -17.26
N ASP A 214 -16.64 11.42 -16.78
CA ASP A 214 -16.79 12.32 -15.62
C ASP A 214 -16.99 11.54 -14.32
N HIS A 215 -17.69 10.40 -14.38
CA HIS A 215 -17.97 9.56 -13.23
C HIS A 215 -17.78 8.07 -13.55
N LEU A 216 -17.02 7.39 -12.69
CA LEU A 216 -16.89 5.95 -12.69
C LEU A 216 -17.76 5.33 -11.59
N ILE A 217 -18.59 4.35 -11.92
CA ILE A 217 -19.42 3.64 -10.94
C ILE A 217 -19.07 2.15 -10.97
N ASN A 218 -18.50 1.64 -9.88
CA ASN A 218 -18.38 0.20 -9.66
C ASN A 218 -19.69 -0.31 -9.07
N TYR A 219 -20.63 -0.72 -9.93
CA TYR A 219 -21.90 -1.31 -9.49
C TYR A 219 -21.66 -2.67 -8.82
N ASP A 220 -20.76 -3.46 -9.39
CA ASP A 220 -20.18 -4.62 -8.72
C ASP A 220 -18.68 -4.40 -8.52
N LEU A 221 -18.23 -4.49 -7.26
CA LEU A 221 -16.81 -4.44 -6.93
C LEU A 221 -16.06 -5.61 -7.59
N PRO A 222 -14.81 -5.40 -8.02
CA PRO A 222 -13.94 -6.47 -8.49
C PRO A 222 -13.58 -7.44 -7.36
N LYS A 223 -12.98 -8.58 -7.72
CA LYS A 223 -12.59 -9.62 -6.76
C LYS A 223 -11.26 -9.33 -6.07
N SER A 224 -10.43 -8.48 -6.67
CA SER A 224 -9.11 -8.11 -6.16
C SER A 224 -8.90 -6.60 -6.19
N VAL A 225 -8.00 -6.12 -5.34
CA VAL A 225 -7.67 -4.69 -5.23
C VAL A 225 -6.91 -4.21 -6.46
N GLU A 226 -6.11 -5.07 -7.06
CA GLU A 226 -5.36 -4.78 -8.27
C GLU A 226 -6.30 -4.44 -9.43
N GLU A 227 -7.37 -5.23 -9.62
CA GLU A 227 -8.39 -4.94 -10.63
C GLU A 227 -9.15 -3.66 -10.31
N TYR A 228 -9.40 -3.37 -9.02
CA TYR A 228 -10.01 -2.10 -8.59
C TYR A 228 -9.15 -0.90 -8.99
N VAL A 229 -7.86 -0.97 -8.68
CA VAL A 229 -6.87 0.05 -9.03
C VAL A 229 -6.80 0.23 -10.54
N GLU A 230 -6.75 -0.86 -11.30
CA GLU A 230 -6.69 -0.81 -12.76
C GLU A 230 -7.93 -0.12 -13.35
N ARG A 231 -9.14 -0.46 -12.88
CA ARG A 231 -10.39 0.21 -13.32
C ARG A 231 -10.33 1.71 -13.10
N ILE A 232 -9.85 2.18 -11.95
CA ILE A 232 -9.75 3.62 -11.66
C ILE A 232 -8.65 4.27 -12.49
N ARG A 233 -7.50 3.61 -12.66
CA ARG A 233 -6.37 4.11 -13.44
C ARG A 233 -6.67 4.23 -14.92
N THR A 234 -7.41 3.28 -15.51
CA THR A 234 -7.86 3.37 -16.92
C THR A 234 -8.61 4.67 -17.18
N PHE A 235 -9.27 5.22 -16.15
CA PHE A 235 -9.95 6.49 -16.21
C PHE A 235 -9.34 7.56 -15.30
N ALA A 236 -8.00 7.64 -15.20
CA ALA A 236 -7.24 8.56 -14.32
C ALA A 236 -7.53 10.08 -14.46
N ARG A 237 -8.47 10.49 -15.33
CA ARG A 237 -8.99 11.86 -15.46
C ARG A 237 -10.45 12.02 -15.03
N VAL A 238 -11.04 10.99 -14.44
CA VAL A 238 -12.41 11.00 -13.92
C VAL A 238 -12.50 11.91 -12.71
N GLY A 239 -13.54 12.74 -12.66
CA GLY A 239 -13.75 13.68 -11.55
C GLY A 239 -14.13 12.97 -10.24
N SER A 240 -14.91 11.88 -10.33
CA SER A 240 -15.35 11.11 -9.16
C SER A 240 -15.53 9.62 -9.47
N ALA A 241 -15.29 8.75 -8.49
CA ALA A 241 -15.58 7.32 -8.57
C ALA A 241 -16.42 6.87 -7.38
N THR A 242 -17.54 6.18 -7.64
CA THR A 242 -18.42 5.62 -6.60
C THR A 242 -18.43 4.10 -6.70
N SER A 243 -18.31 3.39 -5.58
CA SER A 243 -18.29 1.93 -5.55
C SER A 243 -19.30 1.38 -4.56
N PHE A 244 -20.10 0.40 -4.99
CA PHE A 244 -21.06 -0.27 -4.13
C PHE A 244 -20.44 -1.52 -3.51
N PHE A 245 -20.33 -1.50 -2.18
CA PHE A 245 -19.83 -2.60 -1.38
C PHE A 245 -21.00 -3.39 -0.81
N THR A 246 -20.95 -4.72 -0.93
CA THR A 246 -21.93 -5.62 -0.30
C THR A 246 -21.23 -6.62 0.61
N GLU A 247 -21.98 -7.34 1.42
CA GLU A 247 -21.44 -8.37 2.33
C GLU A 247 -20.61 -9.45 1.59
N SER A 248 -20.94 -9.75 0.33
CA SER A 248 -20.20 -10.72 -0.48
C SER A 248 -18.81 -10.24 -0.88
N ASN A 249 -18.53 -8.93 -0.76
CA ASN A 249 -17.24 -8.33 -1.06
C ASN A 249 -16.29 -8.33 0.15
N ARG A 250 -16.61 -8.99 1.26
CA ARG A 250 -15.78 -9.01 2.46
C ARG A 250 -14.30 -9.34 2.22
N SER A 251 -13.99 -10.22 1.27
CA SER A 251 -12.61 -10.61 0.97
C SER A 251 -11.73 -9.47 0.47
N ILE A 252 -12.30 -8.45 -0.19
CA ILE A 252 -11.54 -7.29 -0.70
C ILE A 252 -11.42 -6.17 0.36
N ALA A 253 -12.18 -6.24 1.45
CA ALA A 253 -12.31 -5.15 2.42
C ALA A 253 -10.97 -4.71 3.02
N LYS A 254 -10.12 -5.66 3.42
CA LYS A 254 -8.80 -5.36 4.00
C LYS A 254 -7.90 -4.60 3.04
N GLY A 255 -7.74 -5.11 1.82
CA GLY A 255 -6.87 -4.44 0.86
C GLY A 255 -7.45 -3.13 0.31
N LEU A 256 -8.78 -3.01 0.26
CA LEU A 256 -9.45 -1.75 -0.09
C LEU A 256 -9.24 -0.68 0.99
N LEU A 257 -9.30 -1.07 2.27
CA LEU A 257 -8.97 -0.20 3.40
C LEU A 257 -7.52 0.31 3.30
N GLU A 258 -6.56 -0.61 3.15
CA GLU A 258 -5.13 -0.27 3.00
C GLU A 258 -4.90 0.74 1.85
N LEU A 259 -5.51 0.50 0.69
CA LEU A 259 -5.45 1.38 -0.46
C LEU A 259 -6.02 2.77 -0.18
N MET A 260 -7.17 2.85 0.49
CA MET A 260 -7.80 4.15 0.78
C MET A 260 -6.96 4.99 1.73
N ILE A 261 -6.32 4.34 2.71
CA ILE A 261 -5.39 4.96 3.65
C ILE A 261 -4.15 5.48 2.91
N GLU A 262 -3.53 4.64 2.09
CA GLU A 262 -2.32 4.98 1.33
C GLU A 262 -2.59 6.17 0.39
N ALA A 263 -3.77 6.19 -0.22
CA ALA A 263 -4.22 7.27 -1.10
C ALA A 263 -4.79 8.51 -0.36
N ASN A 264 -4.80 8.52 0.98
CA ASN A 264 -5.35 9.58 1.83
C ASN A 264 -6.81 9.93 1.49
N LEU A 265 -7.65 8.90 1.31
CA LEU A 265 -9.08 9.00 1.03
C LEU A 265 -9.91 8.92 2.31
N GLU A 266 -11.15 9.40 2.25
CA GLU A 266 -12.12 9.25 3.35
C GLU A 266 -12.56 7.79 3.49
N VAL A 267 -12.13 7.13 4.56
CA VAL A 267 -12.49 5.73 4.86
C VAL A 267 -13.85 5.69 5.57
N PRO A 268 -14.84 4.95 5.05
CA PRO A 268 -16.09 4.73 5.77
C PRO A 268 -15.88 3.88 7.01
N ASP A 269 -16.46 4.33 8.11
CA ASP A 269 -16.44 3.72 9.43
C ASP A 269 -16.79 2.21 9.42
N TRP A 270 -17.84 1.83 8.70
CA TRP A 270 -18.28 0.43 8.57
C TRP A 270 -17.27 -0.47 7.84
N LEU A 271 -16.40 0.05 6.99
CA LEU A 271 -15.44 -0.77 6.23
C LEU A 271 -14.39 -1.41 7.16
N LEU A 272 -14.12 -0.77 8.30
CA LEU A 272 -13.21 -1.27 9.33
C LEU A 272 -13.69 -2.61 9.90
N ASP A 273 -14.98 -2.74 10.15
CA ASP A 273 -15.58 -3.96 10.70
C ASP A 273 -15.48 -5.14 9.74
N TYR A 274 -15.62 -4.88 8.43
CA TYR A 274 -15.45 -5.90 7.40
C TYR A 274 -13.98 -6.30 7.20
N ALA A 275 -13.05 -5.36 7.40
CA ALA A 275 -11.62 -5.57 7.25
C ALA A 275 -10.98 -6.30 8.46
N ASN A 276 -11.52 -6.14 9.67
CA ASN A 276 -10.96 -6.71 10.90
C ASN A 276 -12.02 -7.36 11.83
N PRO A 277 -12.47 -8.60 11.55
CA PRO A 277 -13.46 -9.31 12.37
C PRO A 277 -13.02 -9.63 13.81
N ASP A 278 -11.72 -9.79 14.05
CA ASP A 278 -11.21 -10.19 15.37
C ASP A 278 -11.21 -9.01 16.36
N TYR A 279 -11.14 -7.78 15.86
CA TYR A 279 -11.28 -6.55 16.65
C TYR A 279 -12.70 -6.40 17.21
N THR A 280 -13.73 -6.62 16.39
CA THR A 280 -15.15 -6.46 16.78
C THR A 280 -15.57 -7.44 17.88
N ARG A 281 -15.05 -8.68 17.86
CA ARG A 281 -15.40 -9.72 18.84
C ARG A 281 -14.87 -9.45 20.25
N SER A 282 -13.82 -8.63 20.36
CA SER A 282 -13.25 -8.21 21.65
C SER A 282 -14.01 -7.04 22.29
N VAL A 283 -14.77 -6.27 21.50
CA VAL A 283 -15.53 -5.10 21.96
C VAL A 283 -16.89 -5.49 22.56
N GLU A 284 -17.51 -6.58 22.07
CA GLU A 284 -18.80 -7.07 22.58
C GLU A 284 -18.72 -7.67 24.00
N LEU A 285 -17.52 -7.94 24.53
CA LEU A 285 -17.33 -8.57 25.85
C LEU A 285 -17.14 -7.57 27.02
N ASP A 286 -17.02 -6.27 26.75
CA ASP A 286 -16.73 -5.23 27.76
C ASP A 286 -17.76 -4.07 27.77
N SER A 287 -19.00 -4.29 27.31
CA SER A 287 -20.04 -3.25 27.24
C SER A 287 -20.90 -3.14 28.51
N GLU A 288 -20.35 -2.52 29.54
CA GLU A 288 -21.13 -1.76 30.54
C GLU A 288 -20.48 -0.37 30.66
N ASP A 289 -20.86 0.58 29.81
CA ASP A 289 -20.81 2.06 30.02
C ASP A 289 -20.92 2.81 28.67
N GLU A 290 -22.11 3.35 28.37
CA GLU A 290 -22.51 3.91 27.05
C GLU A 290 -22.04 5.36 26.74
N GLU A 291 -21.19 6.00 27.55
CA GLU A 291 -20.99 7.47 27.43
C GLU A 291 -19.65 7.91 26.79
N ASN A 292 -18.83 7.00 26.27
CA ASN A 292 -17.47 7.33 25.78
C ASN A 292 -17.14 6.84 24.36
N ASP A 293 -18.17 6.61 23.54
CA ASP A 293 -18.05 5.97 22.22
C ASP A 293 -17.27 6.81 21.21
N LYS A 294 -17.43 8.13 21.21
CA LYS A 294 -16.87 8.99 20.14
C LYS A 294 -15.33 9.06 20.17
N ASP A 295 -14.76 9.19 21.37
CA ASP A 295 -13.30 9.29 21.55
C ASP A 295 -12.59 7.94 21.39
N ARG A 296 -13.28 6.82 21.66
CA ARG A 296 -12.81 5.46 21.38
C ARG A 296 -12.85 5.15 19.88
N TYR A 297 -13.90 5.61 19.20
CA TYR A 297 -14.08 5.45 17.76
C TYR A 297 -13.03 6.24 16.95
N ASP A 298 -12.73 7.48 17.37
CA ASP A 298 -11.70 8.29 16.72
C ASP A 298 -10.26 7.75 16.97
N LEU A 299 -10.03 7.05 18.09
CA LEU A 299 -8.77 6.35 18.34
C LEU A 299 -8.60 5.12 17.42
N ALA A 300 -9.66 4.31 17.27
CA ALA A 300 -9.70 3.15 16.37
C ALA A 300 -9.55 3.56 14.89
N ARG A 301 -10.20 4.68 14.50
CA ARG A 301 -10.07 5.35 13.20
C ARG A 301 -8.61 5.75 12.88
N SER A 302 -7.83 6.15 13.88
CA SER A 302 -6.40 6.49 13.66
C SER A 302 -5.49 5.26 13.62
N LEU A 303 -5.81 4.20 14.40
CA LEU A 303 -5.04 2.96 14.46
C LEU A 303 -5.17 2.10 13.20
N ALA A 304 -6.35 2.12 12.57
CA ALA A 304 -6.61 1.39 11.33
C ALA A 304 -5.88 1.98 10.10
N SER A 305 -5.35 3.21 10.21
CA SER A 305 -4.71 3.95 9.11
C SER A 305 -3.23 3.66 8.88
N ARG A 306 -2.65 2.61 9.48
CA ARG A 306 -1.26 2.20 9.23
C ARG A 306 -1.14 0.68 9.22
N LYS A 307 -0.29 0.16 8.31
CA LYS A 307 0.13 -1.26 8.33
C LYS A 307 0.64 -1.60 9.72
N ILE A 308 0.00 -2.58 10.37
CA ILE A 308 0.45 -3.17 11.62
C ILE A 308 0.84 -4.59 11.25
N ASP A 309 2.11 -4.77 10.90
CA ASP A 309 2.61 -6.07 10.44
C ASP A 309 3.11 -6.92 11.63
N ASN A 310 3.41 -6.32 12.81
CA ASN A 310 3.48 -7.03 14.10
C ASN A 310 3.28 -6.10 15.34
N ILE A 311 3.44 -6.65 16.56
CA ILE A 311 3.25 -5.95 17.86
C ILE A 311 4.17 -4.71 18.08
N TYR A 312 5.30 -4.61 17.37
CA TYR A 312 6.24 -3.48 17.38
C TYR A 312 5.68 -2.24 16.66
N ASP A 313 4.81 -2.41 15.64
CA ASP A 313 4.14 -1.31 14.96
C ASP A 313 3.07 -0.65 15.85
N LEU A 314 2.39 -1.45 16.67
CA LEU A 314 1.42 -0.96 17.66
C LEU A 314 2.09 -0.08 18.73
N ALA A 315 3.26 -0.49 19.23
CA ALA A 315 4.09 0.28 20.17
C ALA A 315 4.54 1.63 19.56
N CYS A 316 5.00 1.62 18.31
CA CYS A 316 5.42 2.82 17.57
C CYS A 316 4.27 3.79 17.30
N VAL A 317 3.07 3.29 16.98
CA VAL A 317 1.88 4.12 16.75
C VAL A 317 1.37 4.70 18.07
N TRP A 318 1.39 3.94 19.15
CA TRP A 318 1.01 4.43 20.48
C TRP A 318 1.98 5.50 21.00
N ALA A 319 3.28 5.35 20.73
CA ALA A 319 4.32 6.34 20.98
C ALA A 319 4.06 7.68 20.27
N GLU A 320 3.75 7.64 18.97
CA GLU A 320 3.47 8.83 18.17
C GLU A 320 2.17 9.54 18.57
N LEU A 321 1.15 8.78 19.01
CA LEU A 321 -0.12 9.33 19.52
C LEU A 321 0.04 10.01 20.89
N ASN A 322 0.82 9.42 21.80
CA ASN A 322 1.13 10.03 23.09
C ASN A 322 2.00 11.29 22.94
N CYS A 323 2.91 11.32 21.95
CA CYS A 323 3.69 12.50 21.61
C CYS A 323 2.85 13.65 21.00
N ARG A 324 1.68 13.36 20.39
CA ARG A 324 0.75 14.39 19.88
C ARG A 324 -0.25 14.90 20.92
N ARG A 325 -0.52 14.12 21.98
CA ARG A 325 -1.41 14.49 23.08
C ARG A 325 -0.78 15.45 24.10
N THR A 326 0.55 15.55 24.13
CA THR A 326 1.27 16.62 24.83
C THR A 326 1.12 17.91 24.03
N LYS A 327 0.47 18.93 24.62
CA LYS A 327 0.24 20.26 24.02
C LYS A 327 1.53 21.08 23.75
N GLN A 328 2.67 20.42 23.57
CA GLN A 328 3.92 21.07 23.17
C GLN A 328 4.23 20.67 21.73
N SER A 329 4.17 21.64 20.83
CA SER A 329 4.73 21.51 19.48
C SER A 329 6.23 21.26 19.63
N PHE A 330 6.65 20.01 19.49
CA PHE A 330 8.06 19.70 19.36
C PHE A 330 8.51 20.12 17.97
N ASP A 331 9.15 21.28 17.88
CA ASP A 331 9.62 21.91 16.63
C ASP A 331 10.86 21.21 16.02
N ASP A 332 11.48 20.28 16.74
CA ASP A 332 12.73 19.63 16.33
C ASP A 332 12.50 18.14 15.99
N SER A 333 12.90 17.73 14.79
CA SER A 333 12.79 16.34 14.32
C SER A 333 13.54 15.38 15.24
N ARG A 334 14.62 15.83 15.89
CA ARG A 334 15.41 15.03 16.83
C ARG A 334 14.63 14.67 18.09
N ILE A 335 13.87 15.62 18.64
CA ILE A 335 13.07 15.39 19.86
C ILE A 335 11.91 14.41 19.60
N LYS A 336 11.35 14.44 18.38
CA LYS A 336 10.32 13.47 17.96
C LYS A 336 10.88 12.05 17.93
N THR A 337 12.07 11.84 17.36
CA THR A 337 12.72 10.54 17.33
C THR A 337 13.01 10.02 18.74
N MET A 338 13.57 10.84 19.62
CA MET A 338 13.87 10.44 21.00
C MET A 338 12.61 10.08 21.81
N SER A 339 11.52 10.84 21.62
CA SER A 339 10.25 10.57 22.29
C SER A 339 9.60 9.28 21.80
N LYS A 340 9.80 8.96 20.52
CA LYS A 340 9.36 7.70 19.90
C LYS A 340 10.11 6.51 20.52
N ASP A 341 11.44 6.57 20.57
CA ASP A 341 12.28 5.52 21.15
C ASP A 341 11.88 5.22 22.61
N CYS A 342 11.66 6.26 23.44
CA CYS A 342 11.25 6.10 24.84
C CYS A 342 9.91 5.36 24.98
N CYS A 343 8.93 5.70 24.14
CA CYS A 343 7.61 5.09 24.21
C CYS A 343 7.60 3.66 23.68
N ILE A 344 8.42 3.34 22.66
CA ILE A 344 8.63 1.97 22.19
C ILE A 344 9.21 1.13 23.32
N ALA A 345 10.31 1.60 23.93
CA ALA A 345 10.94 0.91 25.04
C ALA A 345 9.96 0.67 26.20
N PHE A 346 9.14 1.67 26.55
CA PHE A 346 8.17 1.57 27.63
C PHE A 346 7.06 0.55 27.35
N THR A 347 6.54 0.49 26.12
CA THR A 347 5.41 -0.38 25.75
C THR A 347 5.80 -1.83 25.51
N GLN A 348 7.07 -2.09 25.23
CA GLN A 348 7.59 -3.44 25.03
C GLN A 348 7.76 -4.22 26.35
N GLN A 349 7.86 -3.54 27.49
CA GLN A 349 7.97 -4.22 28.79
C GLN A 349 6.64 -4.85 29.19
N GLU A 350 6.67 -6.15 29.52
CA GLU A 350 5.47 -6.89 29.91
C GLU A 350 4.72 -6.25 31.08
N GLU A 351 5.47 -5.68 32.04
CA GLU A 351 4.93 -4.99 33.21
C GLU A 351 4.05 -3.79 32.85
N TYR A 352 4.30 -3.13 31.72
CA TYR A 352 3.64 -1.89 31.32
C TYR A 352 2.72 -2.05 30.11
N LYS A 353 2.76 -3.20 29.43
CA LYS A 353 2.05 -3.50 28.17
C LYS A 353 0.54 -3.25 28.22
N PHE A 354 -0.08 -3.39 29.40
CA PHE A 354 -1.53 -3.23 29.59
C PHE A 354 -1.92 -2.02 30.44
N LEU A 355 -0.97 -1.17 30.82
CA LEU A 355 -1.23 0.01 31.63
C LEU A 355 -1.54 1.23 30.76
N LYS A 356 -2.53 2.02 31.13
CA LYS A 356 -2.75 3.33 30.50
C LYS A 356 -1.65 4.27 30.97
N PHE A 357 -0.85 4.81 30.06
CA PHE A 357 0.16 5.81 30.39
C PHE A 357 0.09 7.06 29.51
N TYR A 358 0.79 8.11 29.94
CA TYR A 358 0.95 9.36 29.24
C TYR A 358 2.43 9.76 29.26
N PHE A 359 3.05 9.86 28.08
CA PHE A 359 4.41 10.37 27.95
C PHE A 359 4.40 11.90 28.14
N VAL A 360 5.29 12.41 29.00
CA VAL A 360 5.36 13.86 29.28
C VAL A 360 6.48 14.50 28.47
N LYS A 361 7.73 14.08 28.69
CA LYS A 361 8.91 14.62 27.99
C LYS A 361 10.16 13.76 28.21
N VAL A 362 11.10 13.82 27.27
CA VAL A 362 12.50 13.42 27.52
C VAL A 362 13.16 14.51 28.37
N THR A 363 13.82 14.13 29.45
CA THR A 363 14.55 15.04 30.34
C THR A 363 16.04 15.06 30.04
N GLN A 364 16.64 13.91 29.76
CA GLN A 364 18.08 13.77 29.49
C GLN A 364 18.30 12.66 28.47
N HIS A 365 19.42 12.71 27.75
CA HIS A 365 19.81 11.67 26.81
C HIS A 365 21.33 11.59 26.66
N CYS A 366 21.83 10.41 26.32
CA CYS A 366 23.22 10.23 25.91
C CYS A 366 23.31 9.21 24.77
N TYR A 367 24.42 9.31 24.04
CA TYR A 367 24.74 8.45 22.92
C TYR A 367 26.14 7.89 23.14
N SER A 368 26.29 6.57 23.02
CA SER A 368 27.55 5.87 23.23
C SER A 368 27.81 4.94 22.04
N PRO A 369 28.74 5.26 21.14
CA PRO A 369 29.23 4.31 20.15
C PRO A 369 30.32 3.43 20.79
N GLU A 370 30.17 2.11 20.71
CA GLU A 370 31.20 1.15 21.16
C GLU A 370 32.04 0.64 19.98
N SER A 371 31.40 0.36 18.84
CA SER A 371 32.04 0.00 17.56
C SER A 371 31.18 0.44 16.37
N TYR A 372 31.63 0.23 15.12
CA TYR A 372 30.81 0.52 13.92
C TYR A 372 29.50 -0.28 13.90
N GLU A 373 29.49 -1.45 14.56
CA GLU A 373 28.37 -2.39 14.57
C GLU A 373 27.56 -2.34 15.86
N LYS A 374 28.00 -1.57 16.88
CA LYS A 374 27.34 -1.48 18.20
C LYS A 374 27.19 -0.04 18.68
N THR A 375 25.95 0.42 18.74
CA THR A 375 25.61 1.78 19.20
C THR A 375 24.45 1.77 20.18
N TYR A 376 24.56 2.63 21.21
CA TYR A 376 23.60 2.73 22.30
C TYR A 376 23.06 4.15 22.44
N TRP A 377 21.75 4.26 22.64
CA TRP A 377 21.07 5.49 23.03
C TRP A 377 20.36 5.28 24.36
N HIS A 378 20.59 6.20 25.28
CA HIS A 378 19.94 6.20 26.59
C HIS A 378 19.11 7.46 26.78
N TYR A 379 17.98 7.29 27.43
CA TYR A 379 17.00 8.35 27.64
C TYR A 379 16.44 8.31 29.05
N ASN A 380 16.40 9.47 29.70
CA ASN A 380 15.55 9.68 30.86
C ASN A 380 14.30 10.42 30.41
N PHE A 381 13.13 9.96 30.83
CA PHE A 381 11.87 10.58 30.47
C PHE A 381 10.86 10.52 31.61
N ILE A 382 9.88 11.41 31.57
CA ILE A 382 8.78 11.45 32.54
C ILE A 382 7.55 10.84 31.87
N ALA A 383 6.89 9.92 32.57
CA ALA A 383 5.60 9.38 32.17
C ALA A 383 4.63 9.33 33.35
N LYS A 384 3.34 9.44 33.06
CA LYS A 384 2.26 9.21 34.04
C LYS A 384 1.58 7.90 33.77
N ILE A 385 1.42 7.03 34.76
CA ILE A 385 0.73 5.74 34.63
C ILE A 385 -0.55 5.75 35.45
N LYS A 386 -1.63 5.18 34.90
CA LYS A 386 -2.88 4.91 35.61
C LYS A 386 -2.83 3.52 36.22
N SER A 387 -2.85 3.48 37.55
CA SER A 387 -2.97 2.23 38.32
C SER A 387 -4.30 1.51 38.06
N LYS A 388 -4.38 0.22 38.43
CA LYS A 388 -5.63 -0.56 38.34
C LYS A 388 -6.78 0.03 39.16
N SER A 389 -6.48 0.79 40.22
CA SER A 389 -7.46 1.55 41.02
C SER A 389 -7.88 2.88 40.38
N GLY A 390 -7.34 3.21 39.21
CA GLY A 390 -7.71 4.38 38.41
C GLY A 390 -6.96 5.68 38.73
N ILE A 391 -6.02 5.65 39.68
CA ILE A 391 -5.21 6.82 40.10
C ILE A 391 -4.01 6.99 39.15
N TRP A 392 -3.77 8.22 38.72
CA TRP A 392 -2.61 8.60 37.92
C TRP A 392 -1.41 8.94 38.82
N THR A 393 -0.25 8.37 38.48
CA THR A 393 1.03 8.58 39.17
C THR A 393 2.10 8.99 38.17
N GLU A 394 2.90 10.00 38.50
CA GLU A 394 4.00 10.48 37.65
C GLU A 394 5.33 9.86 38.11
N GLY A 395 6.12 9.37 37.16
CA GLY A 395 7.40 8.72 37.41
C GLY A 395 8.46 9.14 36.40
N ILE A 396 9.72 8.97 36.78
CA ILE A 396 10.87 9.09 35.86
C ILE A 396 11.26 7.68 35.44
N TYR A 397 11.54 7.50 34.16
CA TYR A 397 11.87 6.22 33.56
C TYR A 397 13.16 6.34 32.76
N PHE A 398 13.88 5.22 32.69
CA PHE A 398 15.04 5.02 31.84
C PHE A 398 14.63 4.18 30.63
N ALA A 399 15.06 4.57 29.44
CA ALA A 399 14.94 3.78 28.23
C ALA A 399 16.31 3.63 27.55
N GLU A 400 16.58 2.43 27.05
CA GLU A 400 17.74 2.10 26.24
C GLU A 400 17.28 1.61 24.87
N ARG A 401 17.97 2.07 23.82
CA ARG A 401 17.92 1.52 22.47
C ARG A 401 19.32 1.05 22.11
N LYS A 402 19.45 -0.23 21.72
CA LYS A 402 20.69 -0.85 21.28
C LYS A 402 20.54 -1.27 19.82
N LEU A 403 21.52 -0.92 18.99
CA LEU A 403 21.65 -1.39 17.62
C LEU A 403 22.93 -2.24 17.53
N GLU A 404 22.76 -3.52 17.24
CA GLU A 404 23.83 -4.51 17.11
C GLU A 404 23.60 -5.33 15.82
N CYS A 405 24.56 -5.30 14.88
CA CYS A 405 24.48 -6.05 13.61
C CYS A 405 23.15 -5.86 12.84
N ASP A 406 22.69 -4.61 12.71
CA ASP A 406 21.42 -4.21 12.10
C ASP A 406 20.14 -4.67 12.85
N VAL A 407 20.27 -5.20 14.08
CA VAL A 407 19.16 -5.57 14.94
C VAL A 407 18.96 -4.53 16.04
N GLU A 408 17.74 -4.01 16.16
CA GLU A 408 17.36 -3.04 17.20
C GLU A 408 16.67 -3.72 18.38
N THR A 409 17.13 -3.40 19.60
CA THR A 409 16.53 -3.87 20.86
C THR A 409 16.26 -2.69 21.78
N PHE A 410 15.18 -2.79 22.58
CA PHE A 410 14.75 -1.72 23.49
C PHE A 410 14.48 -2.25 24.90
N CYS A 411 14.92 -1.50 25.89
CA CYS A 411 14.69 -1.82 27.30
C CYS A 411 14.20 -0.59 28.07
N CYS A 412 13.33 -0.79 29.07
CA CYS A 412 12.81 0.30 29.87
C CYS A 412 12.61 -0.09 31.33
N SER A 413 12.89 0.83 32.26
CA SER A 413 12.66 0.64 33.69
C SER A 413 12.27 1.95 34.39
N PHE A 414 11.63 1.82 35.55
CA PHE A 414 11.39 2.95 36.45
C PHE A 414 12.70 3.36 37.14
N LEU A 415 12.95 4.67 37.24
CA LEU A 415 14.11 5.22 37.96
C LEU A 415 13.72 5.62 39.39
N GLU A 416 14.28 4.92 40.37
CA GLU A 416 14.17 5.26 41.78
C GLU A 416 14.98 6.53 42.11
N PRO A 417 14.65 7.27 43.19
CA PRO A 417 15.43 8.45 43.60
C PRO A 417 16.91 8.17 43.91
N SER A 418 17.26 6.92 44.23
CA SER A 418 18.64 6.47 44.50
C SER A 418 19.41 6.06 43.24
N ASP A 419 18.77 5.96 42.07
CA ASP A 419 19.44 5.53 40.84
C ASP A 419 20.36 6.61 40.28
N ASP A 420 21.66 6.35 40.24
CA ASP A 420 22.70 7.27 39.77
C ASP A 420 23.78 6.58 38.93
N GLY A 421 23.48 5.44 38.32
CA GLY A 421 24.44 4.67 37.54
C GLY A 421 25.06 5.46 36.37
N GLU A 422 26.25 5.02 35.94
CA GLU A 422 27.04 5.66 34.87
C GLU A 422 27.23 4.72 33.66
N CYS A 423 26.99 5.23 32.45
CA CYS A 423 27.38 4.56 31.21
C CYS A 423 28.67 5.16 30.63
N TYR A 424 29.30 4.45 29.69
CA TYR A 424 30.56 4.87 29.05
C TYR A 424 30.49 6.28 28.42
N GLY A 425 29.35 6.62 27.81
CA GLY A 425 29.09 7.94 27.24
C GLY A 425 28.91 9.06 28.28
N CYS A 426 28.41 8.74 29.48
CA CYS A 426 28.32 9.69 30.60
C CYS A 426 29.66 9.92 31.29
N GLN A 427 30.55 8.92 31.29
CA GLN A 427 31.90 9.03 31.87
C GLN A 427 32.83 9.93 31.05
N HIS A 428 32.58 10.07 29.74
CA HIS A 428 33.45 10.81 28.81
C HIS A 428 32.77 12.05 28.18
N GLY A 429 31.53 12.37 28.56
CA GLY A 429 30.74 13.47 28.00
C GLY A 429 30.10 14.38 29.06
N GLU A 430 29.57 15.54 28.63
CA GLU A 430 28.94 16.53 29.53
C GLU A 430 27.48 16.19 29.93
N ALA A 431 26.91 15.10 29.40
CA ALA A 431 25.51 14.72 29.63
C ALA A 431 25.38 13.79 30.85
N LYS A 432 24.75 14.27 31.93
CA LYS A 432 24.46 13.48 33.15
C LYS A 432 23.13 12.75 33.05
N VAL A 433 23.06 11.62 32.35
CA VAL A 433 21.88 10.73 32.37
C VAL A 433 21.97 9.81 33.59
N ARG A 434 20.87 9.69 34.35
CA ARG A 434 20.73 8.73 35.46
C ARG A 434 20.41 7.33 34.94
N HIS A 435 21.11 6.30 35.41
CA HIS A 435 20.86 4.91 35.01
C HIS A 435 20.32 4.08 36.19
N PRO A 436 19.52 3.03 35.92
CA PRO A 436 19.05 2.09 36.93
C PRO A 436 20.22 1.40 37.62
N THR A 437 20.14 1.23 38.94
CA THR A 437 21.22 0.57 39.72
C THR A 437 21.20 -0.97 39.56
N ARG A 438 20.11 -1.54 39.02
CA ARG A 438 19.90 -2.98 38.81
C ARG A 438 19.26 -3.26 37.45
N GLY A 439 19.85 -4.16 36.66
CA GLY A 439 19.35 -4.68 35.39
C GLY A 439 20.44 -4.78 34.31
N ASP A 440 20.27 -5.71 33.38
CA ASP A 440 21.16 -6.03 32.23
C ASP A 440 21.35 -4.89 31.20
N TYR A 441 21.15 -3.64 31.59
CA TYR A 441 21.57 -2.49 30.80
C TYR A 441 23.09 -2.50 30.83
N GLU A 442 23.77 -2.52 29.69
CA GLU A 442 25.24 -2.44 29.69
C GLU A 442 25.65 -1.04 30.25
N ARG A 443 25.91 -0.80 31.54
CA ARG A 443 26.41 -1.65 32.65
C ARG A 443 25.58 -1.53 33.95
N GLY A 444 24.91 -2.63 34.35
CA GLY A 444 24.09 -2.74 35.56
C GLY A 444 23.75 -4.17 36.04
N THR A 445 24.60 -5.15 35.71
CA THR A 445 24.75 -6.55 36.21
C THR A 445 23.95 -7.70 35.54
N PRO A 446 24.62 -8.87 35.34
CA PRO A 446 24.20 -10.02 34.54
C PRO A 446 23.23 -10.90 35.31
N ASP A 447 21.99 -11.09 34.84
CA ASP A 447 21.21 -12.32 35.04
C ASP A 447 19.74 -12.11 34.61
N HIS A 448 19.43 -12.27 33.31
CA HIS A 448 18.26 -13.06 32.88
C HIS A 448 18.28 -13.43 31.37
N VAL A 449 17.63 -14.56 31.09
CA VAL A 449 17.58 -15.29 29.80
C VAL A 449 16.66 -14.63 28.78
N TRP A 450 17.17 -14.41 27.57
CA TRP A 450 16.46 -13.90 26.41
C TRP A 450 15.43 -14.90 25.87
N LEU A 451 14.25 -14.41 25.47
CA LEU A 451 13.36 -15.13 24.55
C LEU A 451 13.83 -14.83 23.12
N SER A 452 14.76 -15.65 22.62
CA SER A 452 15.10 -15.71 21.19
C SER A 452 14.13 -16.66 20.48
N ASP A 453 13.38 -16.15 19.50
CA ASP A 453 12.82 -17.00 18.45
C ASP A 453 13.92 -17.26 17.40
N GLY A 454 14.40 -18.51 17.36
CA GLY A 454 15.05 -19.08 16.17
C GLY A 454 16.57 -18.98 16.14
N ASP A 455 17.20 -20.11 16.45
CA ASP A 455 18.63 -20.41 16.37
C ASP A 455 19.33 -19.86 15.11
N CYS A 456 20.37 -19.05 15.32
CA CYS A 456 21.52 -18.93 14.42
C CYS A 456 22.77 -19.28 15.22
N GLU A 457 23.00 -20.58 15.44
CA GLU A 457 24.33 -21.06 15.82
C GLU A 457 25.26 -20.90 14.61
N ILE A 458 26.13 -19.89 14.66
CA ILE A 458 27.40 -19.91 13.94
C ILE A 458 28.47 -20.02 15.01
N SER A 459 29.11 -21.18 15.08
CA SER A 459 30.24 -21.45 15.95
C SER A 459 31.50 -20.72 15.45
N ASP A 460 32.06 -19.87 16.31
CA ASP A 460 33.36 -19.21 16.15
C ASP A 460 34.54 -20.19 16.36
N ASP A 461 34.69 -21.17 15.47
CA ASP A 461 35.91 -21.99 15.40
C ASP A 461 36.25 -22.21 13.92
N ASP A 462 36.88 -21.21 13.31
CA ASP A 462 37.96 -21.33 12.31
C ASP A 462 38.28 -19.95 11.70
N MET A 463 38.82 -19.05 12.52
CA MET A 463 39.63 -17.92 12.03
C MET A 463 41.09 -18.34 12.05
N VAL A 464 41.59 -18.84 10.92
CA VAL A 464 43.02 -18.94 10.63
C VAL A 464 43.30 -18.34 9.25
N ASP A 465 44.04 -17.23 9.29
CA ASP A 465 44.94 -16.66 8.27
C ASP A 465 44.65 -16.91 6.78
N PHE A 466 44.23 -15.86 6.05
CA PHE A 466 45.09 -15.08 5.12
C PHE A 466 44.33 -13.94 4.43
#